data_AF-A0A0V1FJW0-F1
#
_entry.id   AF-A0A0V1FJW0-F1
#
_cell.length_a   1.000
_cell.length_b   1.000
_cell.length_c   1.000
_cell.angle_alpha   90.00
_cell.angle_beta   90.00
_cell.angle_gamma   90.00
#
_symmetry.space_group_name_H-M   'P 1'
#
loop_
_entity.id
_entity.type
_entity.pdbx_description
1 polymer ?
#
loop_
_entity_poly.entity_id
_entity_poly.type
_entity_poly.pdbx_seq_one_letter_code
_entity_poly.pdbx_strand_id
1 'polypeptide(L)'
;MEPREKILPRETKPFKVYIKSKPHRYGMKIWTLCDSVTMYDWNFQVYCGKMGPWPERDQGRGVVLDLVQGLGKGYGVTTDNVFTSILLARDFLLSHGKALTGTI
;
A
#
# COMPACT_ATOMS: atom_id res chain seq x y z
N MET A 1 -10.44 -6.42 1.58
CA MET A 1 -9.10 -6.04 2.05
C MET A 1 -8.76 -4.64 1.53
N GLU A 2 -8.06 -3.84 2.32
CA GLU A 2 -7.81 -2.42 2.08
C GLU A 2 -6.32 -2.10 2.28
N PRO A 3 -5.59 -1.69 1.23
CA PRO A 3 -4.28 -1.08 1.39
C PRO A 3 -4.41 0.28 2.09
N ARG A 4 -3.66 0.48 3.17
CA ARG A 4 -3.66 1.70 3.98
C ARG A 4 -2.24 2.23 4.15
N GLU A 5 -2.14 3.55 4.29
CA GLU A 5 -0.90 4.24 4.66
C GLU A 5 -0.91 4.58 6.15
N LYS A 6 0.08 4.05 6.90
CA LYS A 6 0.31 4.30 8.32
C LYS A 6 1.64 5.05 8.53
N ILE A 7 1.70 5.94 9.52
CA ILE A 7 2.94 6.61 9.97
C ILE A 7 3.24 6.23 11.41
N LEU A 8 4.47 5.76 11.68
CA LEU A 8 4.96 5.53 13.04
C LEU A 8 5.92 6.65 13.50
N PRO A 9 5.69 7.30 14.66
CA PRO A 9 6.60 8.31 15.21
C PRO A 9 7.88 7.66 15.75
N ARG A 10 9.06 8.11 15.31
CA ARG A 10 10.37 7.71 15.89
C ARG A 10 11.46 8.72 15.54
N GLU A 11 12.43 8.93 16.44
CA GLU A 11 13.28 10.12 16.40
C GLU A 11 14.50 10.08 15.47
N THR A 12 15.08 8.94 15.06
CA THR A 12 16.34 8.95 14.30
C THR A 12 16.53 7.74 13.39
N LYS A 13 16.11 7.83 12.11
CA LYS A 13 16.51 6.88 11.03
C LYS A 13 16.54 7.57 9.65
N PRO A 14 17.34 7.05 8.68
CA PRO A 14 17.44 7.61 7.31
C PRO A 14 16.17 7.45 6.45
N PHE A 15 15.14 6.76 6.95
CA PHE A 15 13.89 6.47 6.26
C PHE A 15 12.72 7.35 6.78
N LYS A 16 13.04 8.50 7.37
CA LYS A 16 12.06 9.44 7.91
C LYS A 16 11.40 10.21 6.77
N VAL A 17 10.08 10.17 6.73
CA VAL A 17 9.26 10.79 5.69
C VAL A 17 8.45 11.91 6.32
N TYR A 18 8.34 13.03 5.62
CA TYR A 18 7.49 14.14 6.02
C TYR A 18 6.15 14.09 5.28
N ILE A 19 5.04 14.13 6.03
CA ILE A 19 3.68 14.12 5.50
C ILE A 19 2.86 15.21 6.19
N LYS A 20 2.56 16.29 5.45
CA LYS A 20 1.93 17.50 5.98
C LYS A 20 0.55 17.26 6.60
N SER A 21 -0.21 16.31 6.08
CA SER A 21 -1.61 16.04 6.48
C SER A 21 -1.73 15.22 7.76
N LYS A 22 -0.65 14.67 8.31
CA LYS A 22 -0.70 13.75 9.45
C LYS A 22 -0.37 14.47 10.76
N PRO A 23 -0.98 14.07 11.89
CA PRO A 23 -0.79 14.72 13.19
C PRO A 23 0.69 14.68 13.62
N HIS A 24 1.33 13.52 13.46
CA HIS A 24 2.79 13.40 13.53
C HIS A 24 3.36 13.52 12.12
N ARG A 25 3.80 14.73 11.76
CA ARG A 25 4.21 15.05 10.38
C ARG A 25 5.47 14.32 9.93
N TYR A 26 6.27 13.82 10.87
CA TYR A 26 7.45 13.06 10.56
C TYR A 26 7.37 11.66 11.15
N GLY A 27 7.69 10.65 10.34
CA GLY A 27 7.78 9.28 10.81
C GLY A 27 8.14 8.31 9.70
N MET A 28 7.95 7.03 10.00
CA MET A 28 8.13 5.94 9.04
C MET A 28 6.81 5.68 8.32
N LYS A 29 6.80 5.76 7.00
CA LYS A 29 5.64 5.43 6.17
C LYS A 29 5.59 3.92 5.95
N ILE A 30 4.43 3.32 6.17
CA ILE A 30 4.17 1.89 6.00
C ILE A 30 2.89 1.73 5.19
N TRP A 31 2.95 0.88 4.17
CA TRP A 31 1.79 0.41 3.43
C TRP A 31 1.33 -0.92 4.03
N THR A 32 0.05 -1.06 4.33
CA THR A 32 -0.50 -2.28 4.96
C THR A 32 -1.74 -2.74 4.22
N LEU A 33 -1.82 -4.01 3.84
CA LEU A 33 -3.07 -4.63 3.41
C LEU A 33 -3.82 -5.11 4.65
N CYS A 34 -4.97 -4.52 4.91
CA CYS A 34 -5.77 -4.79 6.09
C CYS A 34 -7.09 -5.47 5.71
N ASP A 35 -7.58 -6.39 6.54
CA ASP A 35 -8.95 -6.87 6.42
C ASP A 35 -9.94 -5.81 6.91
N SER A 36 -10.98 -5.56 6.12
CA SER A 36 -11.95 -4.47 6.38
C SER A 36 -12.93 -4.81 7.51
N VAL A 37 -13.07 -6.09 7.88
CA VAL A 37 -13.98 -6.51 8.95
C VAL A 37 -13.23 -6.66 10.27
N THR A 38 -12.13 -7.42 10.26
CA THR A 38 -11.39 -7.74 11.49
C THR A 38 -10.32 -6.70 11.85
N MET A 39 -10.04 -5.75 10.96
CA MET A 39 -8.91 -4.81 11.08
C MET A 39 -7.55 -5.50 11.20
N TYR A 40 -7.45 -6.76 10.77
CA TYR A 40 -6.20 -7.52 10.82
C TYR A 40 -5.29 -7.14 9.66
N ASP A 41 -4.02 -6.84 9.94
CA ASP A 41 -3.02 -6.57 8.91
C ASP A 41 -2.55 -7.89 8.30
N TRP A 42 -2.92 -8.15 7.04
CA TRP A 42 -2.53 -9.35 6.29
C TRP A 42 -1.07 -9.28 5.85
N ASN A 43 -0.66 -8.15 5.27
CA ASN A 43 0.68 -7.95 4.74
C ASN A 43 1.06 -6.46 4.85
N PHE A 44 2.36 -6.15 4.91
CA PHE A 44 2.84 -4.78 4.97
C PHE A 44 4.20 -4.59 4.31
N GLN A 45 4.43 -3.38 3.83
CA GLN A 45 5.66 -2.94 3.18
C GLN A 45 6.09 -1.60 3.76
N VAL A 46 7.35 -1.48 4.16
CA VAL A 46 7.90 -0.24 4.72
C VAL A 46 8.46 0.62 3.59
N TYR A 47 8.07 1.89 3.55
CA TYR A 47 8.63 2.85 2.61
C TYR A 47 10.02 3.30 3.08
N CYS A 48 11.04 2.97 2.29
CA CYS A 48 12.43 3.33 2.57
C CYS A 48 12.93 4.51 1.71
N GLY A 49 12.17 4.97 0.72
CA GLY A 49 12.60 6.00 -0.24
C GLY A 49 13.61 5.50 -1.29
N LYS A 50 14.17 4.31 -1.08
CA LYS A 50 15.10 3.64 -1.99
C LYS A 50 14.91 2.13 -1.90
N MET A 51 15.07 1.47 -3.04
CA MET A 51 15.13 0.01 -3.15
C MET A 51 16.56 -0.36 -3.52
N GLY A 52 17.35 -0.76 -2.51
CA GLY A 52 18.79 -0.98 -2.66
C GLY A 52 19.53 0.33 -2.99
N PRO A 53 20.33 0.37 -4.07
CA PRO A 53 21.05 1.59 -4.48
C PRO A 53 20.16 2.58 -5.26
N TRP A 54 18.96 2.17 -5.68
CA TRP A 54 18.12 2.97 -6.59
C TRP A 54 16.95 3.64 -5.84
N PRO A 55 16.48 4.82 -6.30
CA PRO A 55 15.23 5.40 -5.83
C PRO A 55 14.05 4.49 -6.12
N GLU A 56 13.09 4.46 -5.20
CA GLU A 56 11.85 3.70 -5.37
C GLU A 56 10.92 4.41 -6.38
N ARG A 57 10.51 3.73 -7.44
CA ARG A 57 9.79 4.33 -8.59
C ARG A 57 8.33 3.92 -8.74
N ASP A 58 7.92 2.76 -8.22
CA ASP A 58 6.57 2.21 -8.43
C ASP A 58 5.78 2.06 -7.12
N GLN A 59 5.40 3.20 -6.54
CA GLN A 59 4.68 3.27 -5.27
C GLN A 59 3.18 3.02 -5.38
N GLY A 60 2.63 3.04 -6.60
CA GLY A 60 1.21 2.84 -6.86
C GLY A 60 0.91 1.37 -7.15
N ARG A 61 1.35 0.91 -8.34
CA ARG A 61 1.07 -0.44 -8.81
C ARG A 61 1.91 -1.48 -8.08
N GLY A 62 3.22 -1.26 -7.99
CA GLY A 62 4.17 -2.20 -7.38
C GLY A 62 3.80 -2.59 -5.96
N VAL A 63 3.54 -1.58 -5.12
CA VAL A 63 3.11 -1.77 -3.72
C VAL A 63 1.84 -2.61 -3.62
N VAL A 64 0.83 -2.38 -4.46
CA VAL A 64 -0.41 -3.18 -4.41
C VAL A 64 -0.15 -4.62 -4.82
N LEU A 65 0.68 -4.86 -5.83
CA LEU A 65 1.04 -6.22 -6.25
C LEU A 65 1.77 -6.98 -5.14
N ASP A 66 2.73 -6.33 -4.49
CA ASP A 66 3.50 -6.91 -3.38
C ASP A 66 2.57 -7.24 -2.20
N LEU A 67 1.67 -6.32 -1.86
CA LEU A 67 0.73 -6.49 -0.75
C LEU A 67 -0.29 -7.61 -0.98
N VAL A 68 -0.80 -7.72 -2.22
CA VAL A 68 -1.84 -8.69 -2.60
C VAL A 68 -1.23 -10.06 -2.98
N GLN A 69 0.10 -10.17 -3.02
CA GLN A 69 0.78 -11.43 -3.26
C GLN A 69 0.37 -12.48 -2.23
N GLY A 70 -0.02 -13.67 -2.71
CA GLY A 70 -0.52 -14.76 -1.86
C GLY A 70 -1.98 -14.63 -1.41
N LEU A 71 -2.67 -13.53 -1.73
CA LEU A 71 -4.11 -13.41 -1.48
C LEU A 71 -4.89 -14.32 -2.44
N GLY A 72 -5.80 -15.11 -1.90
CA GLY A 72 -6.66 -16.03 -2.65
C GLY A 72 -7.60 -15.33 -3.65
N LYS A 73 -8.41 -16.14 -4.36
CA LYS A 73 -9.48 -15.64 -5.24
C LYS A 73 -10.71 -15.26 -4.42
N GLY A 74 -11.57 -14.41 -4.97
CA GLY A 74 -12.86 -14.04 -4.36
C GLY A 74 -12.78 -12.88 -3.36
N TYR A 75 -11.60 -12.30 -3.13
CA TYR A 75 -11.46 -11.12 -2.31
C TYR A 75 -11.67 -9.83 -3.10
N GLY A 76 -12.38 -8.88 -2.50
CA GLY A 76 -12.42 -7.49 -2.95
C GLY A 76 -11.25 -6.70 -2.34
N VAL A 77 -10.53 -5.97 -3.19
CA VAL A 77 -9.46 -5.06 -2.81
C VAL A 77 -9.99 -3.62 -2.95
N THR A 78 -9.98 -2.87 -1.86
CA THR A 78 -10.40 -1.47 -1.85
C THR A 78 -9.19 -0.57 -1.69
N THR A 79 -8.88 0.26 -2.69
CA THR A 79 -7.68 1.12 -2.72
C THR A 79 -8.02 2.60 -2.61
N ASP A 80 -7.08 3.36 -2.04
CA ASP A 80 -7.06 4.83 -2.12
C ASP A 80 -6.57 5.28 -3.51
N ASN A 81 -6.87 6.53 -3.89
CA ASN A 81 -6.53 7.13 -5.19
C ASN A 81 -5.06 6.92 -5.57
N VAL A 82 -4.15 7.11 -4.61
CA VAL A 82 -2.69 6.93 -4.80
C VAL A 82 -2.31 5.55 -5.35
N PHE A 83 -3.15 4.54 -5.12
CA PHE A 83 -2.91 3.15 -5.52
C PHE A 83 -3.86 2.67 -6.63
N THR A 84 -4.86 3.47 -7.00
CA THR A 84 -5.86 3.08 -8.00
C THR A 84 -5.31 3.30 -9.40
N SER A 85 -5.27 2.24 -10.20
CA SER A 85 -4.96 2.32 -11.63
C SER A 85 -5.87 1.38 -12.42
N ILE A 86 -6.43 1.88 -13.52
CA ILE A 86 -7.32 1.09 -14.39
C ILE A 86 -6.58 -0.13 -14.96
N LEU A 87 -5.31 0.04 -15.33
CA LEU A 87 -4.47 -1.05 -15.86
C LEU A 87 -4.22 -2.12 -14.79
N LEU A 88 -3.94 -1.71 -13.55
CA LEU A 88 -3.77 -2.64 -12.43
C LEU A 88 -5.06 -3.44 -12.16
N ALA A 89 -6.21 -2.77 -12.19
CA ALA A 89 -7.51 -3.38 -11.98
C ALA A 89 -7.79 -4.47 -13.03
N ARG A 90 -7.63 -4.11 -14.30
CA ARG A 90 -7.98 -4.97 -15.43
C ARG A 90 -6.99 -6.10 -15.64
N ASP A 91 -5.71 -5.77 -15.71
CA ASP A 91 -4.70 -6.70 -16.19
C ASP A 91 -4.26 -7.68 -15.07
N PHE A 92 -4.39 -7.29 -13.79
CA PHE A 92 -3.94 -8.11 -12.67
C PHE A 92 -5.07 -8.55 -11.74
N LEU A 93 -5.82 -7.63 -11.15
CA LEU A 93 -6.78 -8.01 -10.08
C LEU A 93 -7.91 -8.87 -10.64
N LEU A 94 -8.54 -8.43 -11.74
CA LEU A 94 -9.62 -9.19 -12.37
C LEU A 94 -9.13 -10.52 -12.96
N SER A 95 -7.95 -10.56 -13.58
CA SER A 95 -7.37 -11.81 -14.12
C SER A 95 -7.06 -12.83 -13.03
N HIS A 96 -6.79 -12.38 -11.79
CA HIS A 96 -6.57 -13.23 -10.62
C HIS A 96 -7.84 -13.43 -9.76
N GLY A 97 -9.02 -13.10 -10.28
CA GLY A 97 -10.31 -13.31 -9.61
C GLY A 97 -10.51 -12.43 -8.37
N LYS A 98 -9.98 -11.22 -8.39
CA LYS A 98 -10.12 -10.20 -7.33
C LYS A 98 -10.87 -9.00 -7.88
N ALA A 99 -11.78 -8.45 -7.08
CA ALA A 99 -12.45 -7.20 -7.42
C ALA A 99 -11.58 -6.01 -6.97
N LEU A 100 -11.61 -4.90 -7.71
CA LEU A 100 -11.03 -3.63 -7.27
C LEU A 100 -12.14 -2.60 -7.05
N THR A 101 -12.08 -1.86 -5.96
CA THR A 101 -12.91 -0.69 -5.70
C THR A 101 -12.02 0.44 -5.20
N GLY A 102 -12.22 1.67 -5.66
CA GLY A 102 -11.37 2.78 -5.25
C GLY A 102 -11.74 4.07 -5.95
N THR A 103 -11.15 5.16 -5.48
CA THR A 103 -11.31 6.49 -6.10
C THR A 103 -10.26 6.72 -7.17
N ILE A 104 -10.61 7.48 -8.21
CA ILE A 104 -9.73 8.01 -9.27
C ILE A 104 -9.57 9.53 -9.05
#